data_AF-A0AAX4KVM3-F1
#
_entry.id   AF-A0AAX4KVM3-F1
#
_cell.length_a   1.000
_cell.length_b   1.000
_cell.length_c   1.000
_cell.angle_alpha   90.00
_cell.angle_beta   90.00
_cell.angle_gamma   90.00
#
_symmetry.space_group_name_H-M   'P 1'
#
loop_
_entity.id
_entity.type
_entity.pdbx_description
1 polymer ?
#
loop_
_entity_poly.entity_id
_entity_poly.type
_entity_poly.pdbx_seq_one_letter_code
_entity_poly.pdbx_strand_id
1 'polypeptide(L)'
;MQVLDLLGSPRLPTILETLSLCLLLLLIYLLDTFLVKPLTSPLRHLAGPPGGYGINGHSVQIMDLHGSTVHDWISTYGSTFLVRGPFGVHHRIFTLDPRALSHVLNNTQIYFKSPLLRNLVRRYMKEGLIVAEGERHKLQRKVAQRLFSRNGLKGMSEIVEEKATQLRDIIHELLSNPKSTTPYSPHRNDLPPGSREIDIYASASRCTFDIIGQVGIDHAFDSTGNWEGEGGELFDKYERMQYPANGLKFIIGLIWPWFEKVLPSENAKLVAKAMDPLEDLSKNIMNERQRETDEGKRELPSDNRDLLTLMLRSNMAKGLKPDQKLRDHEITGQLSTFMFAGSDTTAGTIAMGLYQLAKHPCVQETLRTEISGYGDNLPYEQIDELPYLDAVVKEVLRINPSLPGTVRQAQQDDVIPLSQPIKLTNGKIVNELKIRKGQLVHIPIEHLHTSKGIWGSNADIFDPSRFLGSENLEPSKTPLTASFPSTSTSWPTGTTGNQSGSVPRKTSIPSNVPSGPGVWPNFMTFIDGPRRCIGYKLALMEIKIMFFRLIKDFQVSLKEDQRVWRWNMMSTRPYVEGTLYAKGSSLPIIIKHLKTEDETKSEISNSKEVE
;
A
#
# COMPACT_ATOMS: atom_id res chain seq x y z
N MET A 1 43.46 30.58 -38.58
CA MET A 1 42.71 30.75 -39.84
C MET A 1 41.58 29.75 -40.06
N GLN A 2 41.39 28.70 -39.23
CA GLN A 2 40.31 27.70 -39.41
C GLN A 2 39.00 27.97 -38.64
N VAL A 3 38.95 28.96 -37.75
CA VAL A 3 37.72 29.33 -37.00
C VAL A 3 36.86 30.34 -37.76
N LEU A 4 37.45 31.10 -38.69
CA LEU A 4 36.75 32.11 -39.49
C LEU A 4 35.98 31.53 -40.68
N ASP A 5 36.34 30.33 -41.16
CA ASP A 5 35.62 29.65 -42.26
C ASP A 5 34.30 28.99 -41.82
N LEU A 6 34.07 28.81 -40.51
CA LEU A 6 32.77 28.35 -40.00
C LEU A 6 31.71 29.46 -40.03
N LEU A 7 32.13 30.72 -39.87
CA LEU A 7 31.24 31.89 -39.80
C LEU A 7 30.63 32.27 -41.17
N GLY A 8 31.19 31.77 -42.28
CA GLY A 8 30.68 32.01 -43.64
C GLY A 8 29.80 30.89 -44.20
N SER A 9 29.50 29.83 -43.44
CA SER A 9 28.70 28.71 -43.95
C SER A 9 27.19 29.03 -43.92
N PRO A 10 26.41 28.70 -44.98
CA PRO A 10 24.95 28.92 -45.01
C PRO A 10 24.16 28.11 -43.96
N ARG A 11 24.84 27.31 -43.12
CA ARG A 11 24.28 26.55 -42.00
C ARG A 11 24.28 27.31 -40.67
N LEU A 12 25.13 28.33 -40.51
CA LEU A 12 25.21 29.12 -39.27
C LEU A 12 23.95 29.97 -38.99
N PRO A 13 23.37 30.69 -39.98
CA PRO A 13 22.10 31.41 -39.75
C PRO A 13 20.96 30.47 -39.41
N THR A 14 20.92 29.27 -40.01
CA THR A 14 19.91 28.24 -39.72
C THR A 14 20.01 27.71 -38.28
N ILE A 15 21.23 27.54 -37.74
CA ILE A 15 21.44 27.15 -36.33
C ILE A 15 20.97 28.27 -35.39
N LEU A 16 21.31 29.53 -35.68
CA LEU A 16 20.93 30.67 -34.85
C LEU A 16 19.42 30.91 -34.84
N GLU A 17 18.77 30.76 -36.00
CA GLU A 17 17.31 30.80 -36.14
C GLU A 17 16.65 29.66 -35.36
N THR A 18 17.19 28.44 -35.45
CA THR A 18 16.68 27.28 -34.71
C THR A 18 16.80 27.48 -33.19
N LEU A 19 17.95 27.96 -32.72
CA LEU A 19 18.17 28.27 -31.30
C LEU A 19 17.23 29.39 -30.82
N SER A 20 17.02 30.42 -31.64
CA SER A 20 16.11 31.53 -31.33
C SER A 20 14.66 31.05 -31.24
N LEU A 21 14.23 30.17 -32.17
CA LEU A 21 12.90 29.55 -32.12
C LEU A 21 12.76 28.66 -30.89
N CYS A 22 13.76 27.85 -30.55
CA CYS A 22 13.76 27.03 -29.33
C CYS A 22 13.65 27.89 -28.07
N LEU A 23 14.38 29.01 -28.00
CA LEU A 23 14.32 29.93 -26.87
C LEU A 23 12.96 30.62 -26.77
N LEU A 24 12.37 31.04 -27.90
CA LEU A 24 11.03 31.62 -27.94
C LEU A 24 9.97 30.60 -27.48
N LEU A 25 10.03 29.36 -27.97
CA LEU A 25 9.13 28.29 -27.56
C LEU A 25 9.29 27.97 -26.06
N LEU A 26 10.52 27.97 -25.55
CA LEU A 26 10.79 27.81 -24.13
C LEU A 26 10.20 28.96 -23.32
N LEU A 27 10.38 30.21 -23.76
CA LEU A 27 9.82 31.39 -23.09
C LEU A 27 8.29 31.34 -23.08
N ILE A 28 7.64 31.00 -24.20
CA ILE A 28 6.19 30.82 -24.28
C ILE A 28 5.74 29.72 -23.32
N TYR A 29 6.44 28.59 -23.30
CA TYR A 29 6.14 27.48 -22.38
C TYR A 29 6.28 27.90 -20.91
N LEU A 30 7.32 28.65 -20.56
CA LEU A 30 7.54 29.17 -19.20
C LEU A 30 6.46 30.19 -18.83
N LEU A 31 6.11 31.13 -19.72
CA LEU A 31 5.04 32.10 -19.49
C LEU A 31 3.68 31.41 -19.32
N ASP A 32 3.36 30.43 -20.18
CA ASP A 32 2.15 29.63 -20.04
C ASP A 32 2.10 28.88 -18.70
N THR A 33 3.22 28.27 -18.32
CA THR A 33 3.33 27.40 -17.15
C THR A 33 3.32 28.19 -15.83
N PHE A 34 4.02 29.31 -15.76
CA PHE A 34 4.20 30.10 -14.53
C PHE A 34 3.24 31.27 -14.39
N LEU A 35 2.68 31.79 -15.49
CA LEU A 35 1.81 32.96 -15.47
C LEU A 35 0.38 32.62 -15.91
N VAL A 36 0.20 32.12 -17.13
CA VAL A 36 -1.14 31.93 -17.72
C VAL A 36 -1.94 30.84 -17.01
N LYS A 37 -1.36 29.65 -16.82
CA LYS A 37 -2.05 28.53 -16.16
C LYS A 37 -2.46 28.85 -14.71
N PRO A 38 -1.60 29.42 -13.85
CA PRO A 38 -2.02 29.82 -12.51
C PRO A 38 -3.13 30.88 -12.52
N LEU A 39 -3.02 31.93 -13.35
CA LEU A 39 -3.99 33.04 -13.39
C LEU A 39 -5.35 32.63 -13.97
N THR A 40 -5.35 31.71 -14.94
CA THR A 40 -6.57 31.21 -15.58
C THR A 40 -7.14 29.96 -14.90
N SER A 41 -6.45 29.40 -13.89
CA SER A 41 -6.90 28.20 -13.20
C SER A 41 -8.25 28.41 -12.50
N PRO A 42 -9.22 27.48 -12.67
CA PRO A 42 -10.45 27.49 -11.88
C PRO A 42 -10.21 27.42 -10.37
N LEU A 43 -9.04 26.93 -9.95
CA LEU A 43 -8.66 26.74 -8.56
C LEU A 43 -7.91 27.94 -7.96
N ARG A 44 -7.70 29.04 -8.70
CA ARG A 44 -6.93 30.20 -8.23
C ARG A 44 -7.47 30.83 -6.93
N HIS A 45 -8.75 30.64 -6.65
CA HIS A 45 -9.41 31.13 -5.43
C HIS A 45 -9.63 30.04 -4.37
N LEU A 46 -9.16 28.81 -4.61
CA LEU A 46 -9.19 27.77 -3.58
C LEU A 46 -8.12 28.12 -2.53
N ALA A 47 -8.54 28.22 -1.27
CA ALA A 47 -7.63 28.51 -0.17
C ALA A 47 -6.59 27.41 -0.01
N GLY A 48 -5.42 27.74 0.53
CA GLY A 48 -4.35 26.78 0.77
C GLY A 48 -3.17 27.42 1.48
N PRO A 49 -2.23 26.61 1.98
CA PRO A 49 -1.07 27.09 2.71
C PRO A 49 -0.22 28.08 1.90
N PRO A 50 0.43 29.04 2.59
CA PRO A 50 1.35 29.98 1.97
C PRO A 50 2.61 29.25 1.46
N GLY A 51 3.27 29.86 0.46
CA GLY A 51 4.51 29.31 -0.11
C GLY A 51 4.28 28.21 -1.17
N GLY A 52 5.22 27.28 -1.24
CA GLY A 52 5.20 26.19 -2.23
C GLY A 52 5.75 26.56 -3.61
N TYR A 53 6.57 27.62 -3.70
CA TYR A 53 7.19 28.09 -4.95
C TYR A 53 8.61 27.56 -5.18
N GLY A 54 9.20 26.85 -4.21
CA GLY A 54 10.51 26.22 -4.36
C GLY A 54 10.47 24.91 -5.15
N ILE A 55 11.64 24.29 -5.36
CA ILE A 55 11.81 23.06 -6.17
C ILE A 55 10.92 21.88 -5.72
N ASN A 56 10.55 21.82 -4.44
CA ASN A 56 9.72 20.73 -3.91
C ASN A 56 8.22 21.10 -3.79
N GLY A 57 7.85 22.37 -3.94
CA GLY A 57 6.51 22.85 -3.58
C GLY A 57 6.15 22.52 -2.13
N HIS A 58 4.95 21.98 -1.91
CA HIS A 58 4.49 21.42 -0.64
C HIS A 58 4.75 19.91 -0.49
N SER A 59 5.52 19.31 -1.41
CA SER A 59 5.67 17.84 -1.43
C SER A 59 6.42 17.32 -0.21
N VAL A 60 7.35 18.09 0.37
CA VAL A 60 8.09 17.67 1.57
C VAL A 60 7.14 17.55 2.76
N GLN A 61 6.30 18.55 3.00
CA GLN A 61 5.32 18.54 4.09
C GLN A 61 4.27 17.43 3.93
N ILE A 62 3.84 17.17 2.68
CA ILE A 62 2.86 16.10 2.40
C ILE A 62 3.46 14.70 2.56
N MET A 63 4.75 14.54 2.29
CA MET A 63 5.45 13.26 2.41
C MET A 63 6.02 13.01 3.81
N ASP A 64 6.01 14.02 4.68
CA ASP A 64 6.41 13.89 6.07
C ASP A 64 5.29 13.22 6.89
N LEU A 65 5.45 11.93 7.14
CA LEU A 65 4.49 11.11 7.90
C LEU A 65 4.63 11.28 9.42
N HIS A 66 5.56 12.13 9.89
CA HIS A 66 5.79 12.39 11.32
C HIS A 66 5.43 13.83 11.71
N GLY A 67 5.30 14.72 10.73
CA GLY A 67 4.95 16.11 10.95
C GLY A 67 3.47 16.34 11.22
N SER A 68 3.16 17.41 11.95
CA SER A 68 1.79 17.89 12.19
C SER A 68 1.28 18.87 11.13
N THR A 69 2.16 19.34 10.24
CA THR A 69 1.90 20.49 9.37
C THR A 69 0.65 20.32 8.51
N VAL A 70 0.40 19.12 8.00
CA VAL A 70 -0.78 18.85 7.18
C VAL A 70 -2.05 18.81 8.03
N HIS A 71 -2.00 18.30 9.26
CA HIS A 71 -3.11 18.39 10.22
C HIS A 71 -3.43 19.84 10.56
N ASP A 72 -2.40 20.68 10.73
CA ASP A 72 -2.58 22.12 10.96
C ASP A 72 -3.26 22.80 9.76
N TRP A 73 -2.90 22.41 8.53
CA TRP A 73 -3.57 22.88 7.31
C TRP A 73 -5.02 22.41 7.22
N ILE A 74 -5.31 21.16 7.57
CA ILE A 74 -6.68 20.62 7.61
C ILE A 74 -7.53 21.40 8.63
N SER A 75 -6.99 21.68 9.82
CA SER A 75 -7.68 22.50 10.82
C SER A 75 -7.91 23.94 10.37
N THR A 76 -6.97 24.50 9.61
CA THR A 76 -7.03 25.91 9.16
C THR A 76 -7.93 26.12 7.95
N TYR A 77 -7.81 25.26 6.94
CA TYR A 77 -8.47 25.42 5.63
C TYR A 77 -9.67 24.50 5.44
N GLY A 78 -9.92 23.56 6.36
CA GLY A 78 -10.99 22.59 6.30
C GLY A 78 -10.64 21.35 5.47
N SER A 79 -11.68 20.63 5.04
CA SER A 79 -11.53 19.33 4.39
C SER A 79 -10.96 19.39 2.97
N THR A 80 -11.02 20.54 2.29
CA THR A 80 -10.60 20.67 0.89
C THR A 80 -9.85 21.98 0.65
N PHE A 81 -8.60 21.89 0.23
CA PHE A 81 -7.73 23.04 -0.01
C PHE A 81 -6.71 22.81 -1.13
N LEU A 82 -6.04 23.87 -1.55
CA LEU A 82 -5.05 23.85 -2.62
C LEU A 82 -3.64 23.58 -2.06
N VAL A 83 -2.92 22.64 -2.66
CA VAL A 83 -1.47 22.48 -2.44
C VAL A 83 -0.70 22.62 -3.75
N ARG A 84 0.56 23.06 -3.68
CA ARG A 84 1.40 23.31 -4.85
C ARG A 84 2.46 22.22 -4.99
N GLY A 85 2.65 21.73 -6.21
CA GLY A 85 3.81 20.91 -6.56
C GLY A 85 5.07 21.75 -6.80
N PRO A 86 6.14 21.12 -7.32
CA PRO A 86 7.39 21.78 -7.68
C PRO A 86 7.21 23.12 -8.39
N PHE A 87 7.99 24.11 -7.97
CA PHE A 87 8.02 25.48 -8.50
C PHE A 87 6.68 26.23 -8.49
N GLY A 88 5.70 25.77 -7.69
CA GLY A 88 4.39 26.41 -7.60
C GLY A 88 3.45 26.11 -8.77
N VAL A 89 3.90 25.39 -9.80
CA VAL A 89 3.18 25.23 -11.08
C VAL A 89 2.00 24.26 -10.97
N HIS A 90 2.22 23.13 -10.29
CA HIS A 90 1.22 22.07 -10.23
C HIS A 90 0.27 22.29 -9.06
N HIS A 91 -0.78 23.08 -9.27
CA HIS A 91 -1.92 23.16 -8.38
C HIS A 91 -2.53 21.76 -8.20
N ARG A 92 -2.68 21.30 -6.96
CA ARG A 92 -3.33 20.02 -6.62
C ARG A 92 -4.44 20.28 -5.61
N ILE A 93 -5.59 19.64 -5.79
CA ILE A 93 -6.67 19.64 -4.82
C ILE A 93 -6.30 18.61 -3.75
N PHE A 94 -6.12 19.03 -2.51
CA PHE A 94 -5.98 18.14 -1.36
C PHE A 94 -7.34 18.05 -0.67
N THR A 95 -7.93 16.86 -0.60
CA THR A 95 -9.29 16.72 -0.09
C THR A 95 -9.49 15.47 0.77
N LEU A 96 -10.13 15.66 1.92
CA LEU A 96 -10.69 14.63 2.79
C LEU A 96 -12.22 14.49 2.59
N ASP A 97 -12.81 15.28 1.67
CA ASP A 97 -14.25 15.27 1.45
C ASP A 97 -14.71 13.93 0.87
N PRO A 98 -15.58 13.17 1.57
CA PRO A 98 -15.93 11.81 1.15
C PRO A 98 -16.68 11.80 -0.19
N ARG A 99 -17.43 12.85 -0.53
CA ARG A 99 -18.17 12.96 -1.79
C ARG A 99 -17.20 13.23 -2.94
N ALA A 100 -16.25 14.14 -2.74
CA ALA A 100 -15.20 14.43 -3.72
C ALA A 100 -14.34 13.20 -3.99
N LEU A 101 -13.89 12.52 -2.93
CA LEU A 101 -13.09 11.30 -3.03
C LEU A 101 -13.85 10.18 -3.75
N SER A 102 -15.12 9.95 -3.39
CA SER A 102 -15.96 8.95 -4.06
C SER A 102 -16.16 9.28 -5.54
N HIS A 103 -16.38 10.54 -5.90
CA HIS A 103 -16.50 10.96 -7.31
C HIS A 103 -15.23 10.64 -8.10
N VAL A 104 -14.06 11.03 -7.57
CA VAL A 104 -12.77 10.84 -8.24
C VAL A 104 -12.43 9.35 -8.39
N LEU A 105 -12.73 8.53 -7.37
CA LEU A 105 -12.37 7.11 -7.37
C LEU A 105 -13.31 6.24 -8.18
N ASN A 106 -14.58 6.61 -8.30
CA ASN A 106 -15.56 5.87 -9.10
C ASN A 106 -15.50 6.23 -10.60
N ASN A 107 -15.10 7.46 -10.95
CA ASN A 107 -14.96 7.91 -12.34
C ASN A 107 -13.59 7.55 -12.95
N THR A 108 -13.26 6.26 -12.97
CA THR A 108 -11.94 5.75 -13.37
C THR A 108 -11.57 5.95 -14.83
N GLN A 109 -12.53 6.34 -15.69
CA GLN A 109 -12.32 6.74 -17.08
C GLN A 109 -11.85 8.20 -17.22
N ILE A 110 -12.13 9.03 -16.22
CA ILE A 110 -11.73 10.44 -16.16
C ILE A 110 -10.44 10.60 -15.35
N TYR A 111 -10.30 9.85 -14.26
CA TYR A 111 -9.22 10.04 -13.29
C TYR A 111 -8.17 8.92 -13.36
N PHE A 112 -7.03 9.22 -13.96
CA PHE A 112 -5.90 8.28 -14.08
C PHE A 112 -4.81 8.59 -13.04
N LYS A 113 -3.86 7.69 -12.83
CA LYS A 113 -2.63 8.07 -12.11
C LYS A 113 -1.90 9.18 -12.88
N SER A 114 -1.28 10.12 -12.17
CA SER A 114 -0.46 11.14 -12.84
C SER A 114 0.70 10.49 -13.61
N PRO A 115 1.19 11.08 -14.72
CA PRO A 115 2.27 10.49 -15.52
C PRO A 115 3.51 10.13 -14.70
N LEU A 116 3.91 11.03 -13.78
CA LEU A 116 5.06 10.82 -12.90
C LEU A 116 4.85 9.61 -11.99
N LEU A 117 3.69 9.52 -11.32
CA LEU A 117 3.36 8.39 -10.44
C LEU A 117 3.26 7.10 -11.25
N ARG A 118 2.65 7.14 -12.45
CA ARG A 118 2.51 5.97 -13.32
C ARG A 118 3.87 5.46 -13.81
N ASN A 119 4.80 6.34 -14.13
CA ASN A 119 6.17 5.97 -14.51
C ASN A 119 6.95 5.36 -13.34
N LEU A 120 6.80 5.92 -12.13
CA LEU A 120 7.39 5.35 -10.92
C LEU A 120 6.88 3.93 -10.67
N VAL A 121 5.56 3.73 -10.70
CA VAL A 121 4.93 2.41 -10.52
C VAL A 121 5.39 1.43 -11.62
N ARG A 122 5.43 1.86 -12.88
CA ARG A 122 5.87 1.02 -14.02
C ARG A 122 7.28 0.49 -13.86
N ARG A 123 8.18 1.21 -13.19
CA ARG A 123 9.54 0.72 -12.93
C ARG A 123 9.52 -0.61 -12.17
N TYR A 124 8.70 -0.71 -11.13
CA TYR A 124 8.61 -1.89 -10.25
C TYR A 124 7.62 -2.95 -10.75
N MET A 125 6.50 -2.54 -11.34
CA MET A 125 5.35 -3.41 -11.63
C MET A 125 5.07 -3.58 -13.14
N LYS A 126 5.93 -3.01 -14.00
CA LYS A 126 5.84 -3.02 -15.47
C LYS A 126 4.42 -2.66 -15.96
N GLU A 127 3.90 -3.32 -16.99
CA GLU A 127 2.57 -3.06 -17.57
C GLU A 127 1.45 -3.91 -16.94
N GLY A 128 1.58 -4.24 -15.65
CA GLY A 128 0.57 -4.96 -14.89
C GLY A 128 -0.56 -4.09 -14.34
N LEU A 129 -1.34 -4.67 -13.42
CA LEU A 129 -2.67 -4.17 -13.04
C LEU A 129 -2.64 -2.74 -12.50
N ILE A 130 -1.60 -2.41 -11.73
CA ILE A 130 -1.50 -1.11 -11.08
C ILE A 130 -1.14 -0.01 -12.11
N VAL A 131 -0.48 -0.34 -13.23
CA VAL A 131 -0.11 0.63 -14.28
C VAL A 131 -1.18 0.75 -15.37
N ALA A 132 -1.97 -0.30 -15.56
CA ALA A 132 -3.06 -0.32 -16.53
C ALA A 132 -4.12 0.75 -16.21
N GLU A 133 -4.68 1.32 -17.27
CA GLU A 133 -5.70 2.38 -17.22
C GLU A 133 -6.82 2.04 -18.25
N GLY A 134 -8.03 2.57 -18.05
CA GLY A 134 -9.15 2.37 -18.97
C GLY A 134 -9.54 0.90 -19.21
N GLU A 135 -9.82 0.54 -20.47
CA GLU A 135 -10.26 -0.81 -20.85
C GLU A 135 -9.20 -1.89 -20.60
N ARG A 136 -7.91 -1.56 -20.72
CA ARG A 136 -6.83 -2.52 -20.39
C ARG A 136 -6.88 -2.90 -18.91
N HIS A 137 -7.08 -1.94 -18.01
CA HIS A 137 -7.25 -2.22 -16.59
C HIS A 137 -8.47 -3.11 -16.34
N LYS A 138 -9.61 -2.83 -16.97
CA LYS A 138 -10.83 -3.64 -16.82
C LYS A 138 -10.58 -5.09 -17.24
N LEU A 139 -9.91 -5.31 -18.37
CA LEU A 139 -9.57 -6.65 -18.84
C LEU A 139 -8.65 -7.38 -17.85
N GLN A 140 -7.52 -6.77 -17.50
CA GLN A 140 -6.55 -7.36 -16.57
C GLN A 140 -7.21 -7.67 -15.22
N ARG A 141 -8.02 -6.76 -14.68
CA ARG A 141 -8.73 -6.94 -13.42
C ARG A 141 -9.76 -8.08 -13.49
N LYS A 142 -10.50 -8.19 -14.59
CA LYS A 142 -11.51 -9.24 -14.79
C LYS A 142 -10.91 -10.63 -14.72
N VAL A 143 -9.69 -10.80 -15.19
CA VAL A 143 -8.94 -12.07 -15.11
C VAL A 143 -8.45 -12.28 -13.68
N ALA A 144 -7.69 -11.32 -13.14
CA ALA A 144 -7.05 -11.44 -11.82
C ALA A 144 -8.05 -11.61 -10.66
N GLN A 145 -9.23 -10.98 -10.72
CA GLN A 145 -10.23 -11.07 -9.64
C GLN A 145 -10.74 -12.49 -9.38
N ARG A 146 -10.62 -13.40 -10.35
CA ARG A 146 -11.05 -14.80 -10.19
C ARG A 146 -10.19 -15.56 -9.18
N LEU A 147 -8.93 -15.14 -9.01
CA LEU A 147 -8.03 -15.71 -8.01
C LEU A 147 -8.58 -15.50 -6.59
N PHE A 148 -9.16 -14.33 -6.33
CA PHE A 148 -9.73 -13.97 -5.02
C PHE A 148 -11.20 -14.36 -4.86
N SER A 149 -11.66 -15.38 -5.59
CA SER A 149 -12.97 -15.99 -5.37
C SER A 149 -13.01 -16.74 -4.03
N ARG A 150 -14.20 -17.15 -3.57
CA ARG A 150 -14.33 -17.94 -2.33
C ARG A 150 -13.48 -19.22 -2.36
N ASN A 151 -13.45 -19.92 -3.50
CA ASN A 151 -12.66 -21.14 -3.65
C ASN A 151 -11.16 -20.88 -3.67
N GLY A 152 -10.72 -19.78 -4.32
CA GLY A 152 -9.31 -19.41 -4.33
C GLY A 152 -8.81 -19.03 -2.93
N LEU A 153 -9.59 -18.26 -2.17
CA LEU A 153 -9.24 -17.88 -0.80
C LEU A 153 -9.05 -19.07 0.14
N LYS A 154 -9.84 -20.15 -0.03
CA LYS A 154 -9.68 -21.37 0.78
C LYS A 154 -8.34 -22.06 0.55
N GLY A 155 -7.88 -22.15 -0.70
CA GLY A 155 -6.55 -22.69 -1.00
C GLY A 155 -5.43 -21.79 -0.47
N MET A 156 -5.65 -20.48 -0.49
CA MET A 156 -4.68 -19.51 0.04
C MET A 156 -4.53 -19.63 1.56
N SER A 157 -5.59 -19.89 2.33
CA SER A 157 -5.48 -19.99 3.79
C SER A 157 -4.56 -21.12 4.23
N GLU A 158 -4.56 -22.25 3.53
CA GLU A 158 -3.65 -23.37 3.82
C GLU A 158 -2.18 -22.95 3.62
N ILE A 159 -1.87 -22.24 2.52
CA ILE A 159 -0.54 -21.70 2.24
C ILE A 159 -0.13 -20.67 3.31
N VAL A 160 -1.03 -19.75 3.66
CA VAL A 160 -0.75 -18.72 4.67
C VAL A 160 -0.48 -19.35 6.03
N GLU A 161 -1.27 -20.34 6.44
CA GLU A 161 -1.06 -21.08 7.69
C GLU A 161 0.28 -21.82 7.70
N GLU A 162 0.64 -22.49 6.60
CA GLU A 162 1.92 -23.19 6.44
C GLU A 162 3.10 -22.22 6.64
N LYS A 163 3.12 -21.10 5.91
CA LYS A 163 4.21 -20.11 5.98
C LYS A 163 4.24 -19.34 7.30
N ALA A 164 3.08 -19.05 7.90
CA ALA A 164 3.00 -18.47 9.23
C ALA A 164 3.60 -19.39 10.30
N THR A 165 3.28 -20.68 10.22
CA THR A 165 3.79 -21.71 11.11
C THR A 165 5.30 -21.88 10.92
N GLN A 166 5.78 -21.92 9.67
CA GLN A 166 7.22 -21.97 9.38
C GLN A 166 7.97 -20.80 10.02
N LEU A 167 7.47 -19.56 9.88
CA LEU A 167 8.09 -18.39 10.49
C LEU A 167 8.09 -18.48 12.02
N ARG A 168 6.97 -18.88 12.62
CA ARG A 168 6.85 -19.09 14.07
C ARG A 168 7.86 -20.13 14.58
N ASP A 169 8.00 -21.24 13.88
CA ASP A 169 8.90 -22.34 14.27
C ASP A 169 10.38 -21.92 14.17
N ILE A 170 10.74 -21.11 13.16
CA ILE A 170 12.08 -20.50 13.07
C ILE A 170 12.34 -19.57 14.26
N ILE A 171 11.34 -18.80 14.71
CA ILE A 171 11.48 -17.93 15.89
C ILE A 171 11.68 -18.77 17.16
N HIS A 172 10.93 -19.86 17.32
CA HIS A 172 11.13 -20.83 18.41
C HIS A 172 12.55 -21.41 18.40
N GLU A 173 13.08 -21.79 17.23
CA GLU A 173 14.44 -22.31 17.09
C GLU A 173 15.49 -21.25 17.48
N LEU A 174 15.32 -20.00 17.03
CA LEU A 174 16.25 -18.91 17.34
C LEU A 174 16.29 -18.56 18.83
N LEU A 175 15.16 -18.71 19.53
CA LEU A 175 15.08 -18.52 20.98
C LEU A 175 15.67 -19.72 21.74
N SER A 176 15.44 -20.94 21.24
CA SER A 176 15.90 -22.19 21.88
C SER A 176 17.40 -22.45 21.67
N ASN A 177 17.97 -21.99 20.56
CA ASN A 177 19.37 -22.16 20.21
C ASN A 177 20.07 -20.79 20.06
N PRO A 178 20.76 -20.31 21.11
CA PRO A 178 21.46 -19.01 21.05
C PRO A 178 22.46 -18.89 19.89
N LYS A 179 23.08 -20.01 19.47
CA LYS A 179 24.06 -20.02 18.37
C LYS A 179 23.43 -19.95 16.99
N SER A 180 22.15 -20.30 16.84
CA SER A 180 21.45 -20.18 15.56
C SER A 180 21.38 -18.71 15.14
N THR A 181 21.49 -18.42 13.86
CA THR A 181 21.45 -17.06 13.30
C THR A 181 20.75 -17.05 11.95
N THR A 182 20.07 -15.95 11.66
CA THR A 182 19.53 -15.66 10.32
C THR A 182 19.96 -14.26 9.89
N PRO A 183 19.80 -13.89 8.60
CA PRO A 183 20.07 -12.53 8.13
C PRO A 183 19.29 -11.45 8.88
N TYR A 184 18.11 -11.79 9.40
CA TYR A 184 17.22 -10.90 10.15
C TYR A 184 17.29 -11.09 11.67
N SER A 185 18.16 -11.97 12.18
CA SER A 185 18.39 -12.15 13.61
C SER A 185 19.87 -12.53 13.88
N PRO A 186 20.79 -11.56 13.77
CA PRO A 186 22.19 -11.81 14.09
C PRO A 186 22.37 -12.14 15.57
N HIS A 187 23.37 -12.95 15.89
CA HIS A 187 23.67 -13.32 17.27
C HIS A 187 24.11 -12.11 18.09
N ARG A 188 23.60 -12.00 19.32
CA ARG A 188 23.84 -10.90 20.25
C ARG A 188 24.00 -11.41 21.67
N ASN A 189 25.03 -10.94 22.37
CA ASN A 189 25.33 -11.31 23.75
C ASN A 189 24.81 -10.29 24.78
N ASP A 190 24.31 -9.15 24.33
CA ASP A 190 23.85 -8.02 25.15
C ASP A 190 22.36 -8.09 25.53
N LEU A 191 21.67 -9.15 25.15
CA LEU A 191 20.23 -9.32 25.39
C LEU A 191 19.96 -10.17 26.65
N PRO A 192 18.83 -9.94 27.34
CA PRO A 192 18.42 -10.79 28.46
C PRO A 192 18.38 -12.29 28.09
N PRO A 193 18.65 -13.21 29.03
CA PRO A 193 18.51 -14.64 28.79
C PRO A 193 17.10 -14.99 28.26
N GLY A 194 17.04 -15.90 27.29
CA GLY A 194 15.77 -16.32 26.67
C GLY A 194 15.13 -15.27 25.76
N SER A 195 15.88 -14.25 25.33
CA SER A 195 15.39 -13.23 24.40
C SER A 195 16.21 -13.15 23.12
N ARG A 196 15.55 -12.73 22.05
CA ARG A 196 16.15 -12.60 20.72
C ARG A 196 15.75 -11.27 20.07
N GLU A 197 16.72 -10.57 19.47
CA GLU A 197 16.46 -9.43 18.58
C GLU A 197 16.17 -9.97 17.18
N ILE A 198 15.01 -9.64 16.63
CA ILE A 198 14.56 -10.09 15.32
C ILE A 198 14.06 -8.87 14.54
N ASP A 199 14.60 -8.69 13.33
CA ASP A 199 14.05 -7.75 12.35
C ASP A 199 12.76 -8.32 11.77
N ILE A 200 11.64 -7.91 12.37
CA ILE A 200 10.31 -8.38 11.98
C ILE A 200 9.87 -7.87 10.62
N TYR A 201 10.43 -6.77 10.12
CA TYR A 201 10.11 -6.32 8.77
C TYR A 201 10.76 -7.24 7.74
N ALA A 202 12.04 -7.58 7.93
CA ALA A 202 12.75 -8.51 7.05
C ALA A 202 12.13 -9.92 7.09
N SER A 203 11.82 -10.45 8.29
CA SER A 203 11.22 -11.79 8.40
C SER A 203 9.79 -11.87 7.86
N ALA A 204 8.95 -10.86 8.11
CA ALA A 204 7.61 -10.79 7.52
C ALA A 204 7.68 -10.59 6.00
N SER A 205 8.67 -9.86 5.48
CA SER A 205 8.85 -9.66 4.05
C SER A 205 9.20 -10.95 3.32
N ARG A 206 10.06 -11.79 3.89
CA ARG A 206 10.36 -13.15 3.35
C ARG A 206 9.13 -14.04 3.36
N CYS A 207 8.41 -14.07 4.48
CA CYS A 207 7.21 -14.90 4.63
C CYS A 207 6.12 -14.51 3.62
N THR A 208 5.79 -13.22 3.52
CA THR A 208 4.79 -12.73 2.55
C THR A 208 5.25 -12.86 1.10
N PHE A 209 6.56 -12.80 0.82
CA PHE A 209 7.14 -13.09 -0.50
C PHE A 209 6.95 -14.56 -0.89
N ASP A 210 7.18 -15.50 0.04
CA ASP A 210 6.94 -16.92 -0.18
C ASP A 210 5.45 -17.21 -0.38
N ILE A 211 4.57 -16.61 0.43
CA ILE A 211 3.11 -16.73 0.29
C ILE A 211 2.66 -16.28 -1.10
N ILE A 212 3.06 -15.08 -1.54
CA ILE A 212 2.61 -14.57 -2.84
C ILE A 212 3.27 -15.29 -4.01
N GLY A 213 4.47 -15.84 -3.84
CA GLY A 213 5.08 -16.74 -4.81
C GLY A 213 4.23 -18.00 -5.03
N GLN A 214 3.83 -18.65 -3.94
CA GLN A 214 3.04 -19.87 -4.02
C GLN A 214 1.60 -19.59 -4.49
N VAL A 215 0.94 -18.56 -3.96
CA VAL A 215 -0.42 -18.16 -4.37
C VAL A 215 -0.46 -17.60 -5.80
N GLY A 216 0.53 -16.80 -6.18
CA GLY A 216 0.56 -16.06 -7.43
C GLY A 216 0.98 -16.92 -8.62
N ILE A 217 2.04 -17.72 -8.47
CA ILE A 217 2.64 -18.47 -9.58
C ILE A 217 2.80 -19.96 -9.34
N ASP A 218 2.33 -20.48 -8.20
CA ASP A 218 2.50 -21.89 -7.81
C ASP A 218 3.99 -22.27 -7.74
N HIS A 219 4.80 -21.37 -7.14
CA HIS A 219 6.23 -21.57 -6.97
C HIS A 219 6.64 -21.30 -5.52
N ALA A 220 7.34 -22.25 -4.91
CA ALA A 220 7.88 -22.14 -3.56
C ALA A 220 9.32 -21.62 -3.61
N PHE A 221 9.53 -20.35 -3.26
CA PHE A 221 10.87 -19.76 -3.17
C PHE A 221 11.62 -20.20 -1.90
N ASP A 222 10.88 -20.46 -0.81
CA ASP A 222 11.43 -20.80 0.50
C ASP A 222 12.49 -19.80 1.01
N SER A 223 12.26 -18.51 0.75
CA SER A 223 13.15 -17.43 1.18
C SER A 223 13.19 -17.24 2.69
N THR A 224 12.17 -17.75 3.40
CA THR A 224 12.05 -17.72 4.86
C THR A 224 12.84 -18.85 5.53
N GLY A 225 12.70 -20.09 5.05
CA GLY A 225 13.37 -21.27 5.63
C GLY A 225 14.79 -21.51 5.12
N ASN A 226 15.02 -21.27 3.83
CA ASN A 226 16.30 -21.46 3.17
C ASN A 226 16.84 -20.14 2.59
N TRP A 227 17.17 -19.21 3.49
CA TRP A 227 17.65 -17.87 3.10
C TRP A 227 19.01 -17.86 2.38
N GLU A 228 19.80 -18.94 2.47
CA GLU A 228 21.05 -19.11 1.71
C GLU A 228 20.82 -19.74 0.32
N GLY A 229 19.63 -20.29 0.07
CA GLY A 229 19.25 -20.89 -1.20
C GLY A 229 18.90 -19.85 -2.27
N GLU A 230 18.56 -20.34 -3.46
CA GLU A 230 18.23 -19.51 -4.63
C GLU A 230 17.10 -18.51 -4.35
N GLY A 231 16.03 -18.93 -3.66
CA GLY A 231 14.93 -18.04 -3.30
C GLY A 231 15.33 -16.99 -2.26
N GLY A 232 16.23 -17.33 -1.33
CA GLY A 232 16.84 -16.39 -0.40
C GLY A 232 17.67 -15.32 -1.10
N GLU A 233 18.55 -15.72 -2.02
CA GLU A 233 19.35 -14.79 -2.83
C GLU A 233 18.49 -13.90 -3.74
N LEU A 234 17.41 -14.45 -4.29
CA LEU A 234 16.45 -13.69 -5.09
C LEU A 234 15.74 -12.65 -4.21
N PHE A 235 15.31 -13.05 -3.01
CA PHE A 235 14.72 -12.14 -2.05
C PHE A 235 15.69 -11.02 -1.64
N ASP A 236 16.98 -11.30 -1.43
CA ASP A 236 17.97 -10.26 -1.10
C ASP A 236 18.07 -9.19 -2.21
N LYS A 237 18.00 -9.60 -3.49
CA LYS A 237 17.95 -8.65 -4.61
C LYS A 237 16.64 -7.86 -4.61
N TYR A 238 15.54 -8.55 -4.35
CA TYR A 238 14.21 -7.97 -4.21
C TYR A 238 14.13 -6.94 -3.08
N GLU A 239 14.74 -7.20 -1.93
CA GLU A 239 14.85 -6.26 -0.82
C GLU A 239 15.78 -5.09 -1.19
N ARG A 240 16.90 -5.32 -1.89
CA ARG A 240 17.80 -4.22 -2.31
C ARG A 240 17.17 -3.22 -3.27
N MET A 241 16.18 -3.62 -4.08
CA MET A 241 15.48 -2.66 -4.95
C MET A 241 14.67 -1.63 -4.15
N GLN A 242 14.45 -1.90 -2.86
CA GLN A 242 13.65 -1.10 -1.95
C GLN A 242 14.39 0.10 -1.37
N TYR A 243 15.71 0.19 -1.51
CA TYR A 243 16.51 1.31 -1.00
C TYR A 243 16.04 2.65 -1.58
N PRO A 244 16.17 3.76 -0.81
CA PRO A 244 15.82 5.09 -1.27
C PRO A 244 16.42 5.45 -2.62
N ALA A 245 15.55 5.62 -3.61
CA ALA A 245 15.96 6.11 -4.90
C ALA A 245 16.12 7.64 -4.85
N ASN A 246 17.33 8.13 -5.11
CA ASN A 246 17.64 9.55 -5.12
C ASN A 246 18.53 9.93 -6.32
N GLY A 247 18.75 11.24 -6.47
CA GLY A 247 19.65 11.78 -7.46
C GLY A 247 19.01 12.18 -8.80
N LEU A 248 19.75 12.99 -9.55
CA LEU A 248 19.26 13.64 -10.76
C LEU A 248 18.88 12.63 -11.85
N LYS A 249 19.64 11.52 -12.00
CA LYS A 249 19.34 10.47 -12.98
C LYS A 249 17.98 9.81 -12.74
N PHE A 250 17.61 9.58 -11.48
CA PHE A 250 16.32 9.00 -11.12
C PHE A 250 15.16 9.92 -11.51
N ILE A 251 15.25 11.20 -11.15
CA ILE A 251 14.22 12.21 -11.45
C ILE A 251 14.08 12.41 -12.97
N ILE A 252 15.19 12.56 -13.69
CA ILE A 252 15.18 12.68 -15.16
C ILE A 252 14.55 11.44 -15.79
N GLY A 253 14.89 10.23 -15.33
CA GLY A 253 14.30 8.99 -15.83
C GLY A 253 12.79 8.87 -15.60
N LEU A 254 12.27 9.43 -14.50
CA LEU A 254 10.82 9.46 -14.25
C LEU A 254 10.07 10.45 -15.16
N ILE A 255 10.69 11.59 -15.48
CA ILE A 255 10.10 12.61 -16.36
C ILE A 255 10.21 12.16 -17.83
N TRP A 256 11.37 11.62 -18.21
CA TRP A 256 11.69 11.15 -19.55
C TRP A 256 12.12 9.68 -19.54
N PRO A 257 11.16 8.73 -19.62
CA PRO A 257 11.46 7.30 -19.54
C PRO A 257 12.44 6.77 -20.60
N TRP A 258 12.56 7.44 -21.75
CA TRP A 258 13.54 7.06 -22.77
C TRP A 258 14.98 7.32 -22.31
N PHE A 259 15.22 8.35 -21.49
CA PHE A 259 16.54 8.65 -20.94
C PHE A 259 17.04 7.51 -20.06
N GLU A 260 16.14 6.90 -19.28
CA GLU A 260 16.45 5.76 -18.44
C GLU A 260 16.88 4.52 -19.24
N LYS A 261 16.38 4.35 -20.47
CA LYS A 261 16.84 3.27 -21.36
C LYS A 261 18.28 3.47 -21.83
N VAL A 262 18.72 4.71 -21.95
CA VAL A 262 20.07 5.05 -22.42
C VAL A 262 21.07 5.10 -21.25
N LEU A 263 20.67 5.72 -20.14
CA LEU A 263 21.50 5.87 -18.96
C LEU A 263 20.70 5.47 -17.70
N PRO A 264 20.63 4.16 -17.38
CA PRO A 264 19.84 3.68 -16.26
C PRO A 264 20.38 4.21 -14.93
N SER A 265 19.47 4.63 -14.06
CA SER A 265 19.79 4.99 -12.68
C SER A 265 20.21 3.76 -11.88
N GLU A 266 20.91 3.94 -10.75
CA GLU A 266 21.29 2.81 -9.89
C GLU A 266 20.06 2.05 -9.38
N ASN A 267 19.00 2.78 -9.00
CA ASN A 267 17.71 2.17 -8.66
C ASN A 267 17.12 1.36 -9.82
N ALA A 268 17.19 1.85 -11.06
CA ALA A 268 16.73 1.10 -12.23
C ALA A 268 17.45 -0.23 -12.42
N LYS A 269 18.78 -0.24 -12.21
CA LYS A 269 19.59 -1.45 -12.28
C LYS A 269 19.26 -2.44 -11.17
N LEU A 270 19.02 -1.93 -9.94
CA LEU A 270 18.61 -2.78 -8.81
C LEU A 270 17.24 -3.42 -9.06
N VAL A 271 16.28 -2.64 -9.57
CA VAL A 271 14.94 -3.15 -9.91
C VAL A 271 15.02 -4.19 -11.02
N ALA A 272 15.82 -3.98 -12.07
CA ALA A 272 16.01 -4.97 -13.13
C ALA A 272 16.61 -6.27 -12.58
N LYS A 273 17.67 -6.20 -11.76
CA LYS A 273 18.28 -7.38 -11.14
C LYS A 273 17.35 -8.19 -10.24
N ALA A 274 16.34 -7.55 -9.65
CA ALA A 274 15.34 -8.19 -8.81
C ALA A 274 14.18 -8.78 -9.62
N MET A 275 13.64 -8.02 -10.57
CA MET A 275 12.38 -8.34 -11.24
C MET A 275 12.55 -9.16 -12.52
N ASP A 276 13.68 -9.00 -13.24
CA ASP A 276 13.89 -9.72 -14.51
C ASP A 276 13.95 -11.26 -14.31
N PRO A 277 14.61 -11.81 -13.27
CA PRO A 277 14.58 -13.26 -12.99
C PRO A 277 13.17 -13.80 -12.71
N LEU A 278 12.34 -13.02 -11.99
CA LEU A 278 10.94 -13.40 -11.72
C LEU A 278 10.13 -13.44 -13.02
N GLU A 279 10.34 -12.48 -13.92
CA GLU A 279 9.70 -12.46 -15.23
C GLU A 279 10.10 -13.65 -16.08
N ASP A 280 11.38 -14.01 -16.10
CA ASP A 280 11.87 -15.14 -16.88
C ASP A 280 11.37 -16.48 -16.32
N LEU A 281 11.35 -16.65 -15.00
CA LEU A 281 10.72 -17.80 -14.35
C LEU A 281 9.26 -17.96 -14.79
N SER A 282 8.48 -16.88 -14.79
CA SER A 282 7.07 -16.95 -15.18
C SER A 282 6.84 -17.18 -16.66
N LYS A 283 7.69 -16.64 -17.54
CA LYS A 283 7.66 -16.97 -18.97
C LYS A 283 7.91 -18.45 -19.18
N ASN A 284 8.90 -19.02 -18.49
CA ASN A 284 9.24 -20.43 -18.59
C ASN A 284 8.07 -21.31 -18.13
N ILE A 285 7.50 -21.04 -16.95
CA ILE A 285 6.33 -21.75 -16.43
C ILE A 285 5.14 -21.65 -17.40
N MET A 286 4.89 -20.46 -17.94
CA MET A 286 3.77 -20.27 -18.86
C MET A 286 3.95 -21.02 -20.18
N ASN A 287 5.14 -20.95 -20.76
CA ASN A 287 5.47 -21.63 -22.02
C ASN A 287 5.38 -23.16 -21.85
N GLU A 288 5.86 -23.68 -20.73
CA GLU A 288 5.77 -25.10 -20.39
C GLU A 288 4.31 -25.54 -20.26
N ARG A 289 3.49 -24.83 -19.45
CA ARG A 289 2.07 -25.14 -19.27
C ARG A 289 1.27 -25.07 -20.58
N GLN A 290 1.56 -24.07 -21.42
CA GLN A 290 0.93 -23.93 -22.74
C GLN A 290 1.26 -25.15 -23.62
N ARG A 291 2.54 -25.53 -23.70
CA ARG A 291 2.99 -26.70 -24.48
C ARG A 291 2.33 -27.99 -24.00
N GLU A 292 2.29 -28.22 -22.68
CA GLU A 292 1.65 -29.42 -22.12
C GLU A 292 0.16 -29.48 -22.44
N THR A 293 -0.51 -28.32 -22.48
CA THR A 293 -1.93 -28.22 -22.83
C THR A 293 -2.15 -28.50 -24.33
N ASP A 294 -1.31 -27.93 -25.20
CA ASP A 294 -1.39 -28.13 -26.64
C ASP A 294 -1.08 -29.58 -27.05
N GLU A 295 -0.18 -30.24 -26.33
CA GLU A 295 0.16 -31.66 -26.50
C GLU A 295 -0.90 -32.60 -25.88
N GLY A 296 -1.94 -32.08 -25.23
CA GLY A 296 -2.97 -32.88 -24.55
C GLY A 296 -2.46 -33.64 -23.32
N LYS A 297 -1.26 -33.34 -22.83
CA LYS A 297 -0.64 -33.95 -21.64
C LYS A 297 -1.14 -33.36 -20.34
N ARG A 298 -1.71 -32.16 -20.39
CA ARG A 298 -2.27 -31.44 -19.24
C ARG A 298 -3.61 -30.84 -19.59
N GLU A 299 -4.64 -31.23 -18.84
CA GLU A 299 -5.85 -30.42 -18.77
C GLU A 299 -5.57 -29.21 -17.89
N LEU A 300 -5.87 -28.01 -18.39
CA LEU A 300 -5.83 -26.81 -17.56
C LEU A 300 -6.85 -26.98 -16.43
N PRO A 301 -6.42 -27.00 -15.15
CA PRO A 301 -7.32 -27.21 -14.04
C PRO A 301 -8.50 -26.24 -14.09
N SER A 302 -9.70 -26.73 -13.76
CA SER A 302 -10.89 -25.88 -13.66
C SER A 302 -10.81 -24.94 -12.45
N ASP A 303 -9.98 -25.28 -11.47
CA ASP A 303 -9.77 -24.53 -10.24
C ASP A 303 -8.95 -23.25 -10.47
N ASN A 304 -9.13 -22.29 -9.55
CA ASN A 304 -8.47 -21.00 -9.59
C ASN A 304 -7.22 -21.03 -8.69
N ARG A 305 -6.33 -22.01 -8.90
CA ARG A 305 -5.14 -22.20 -8.04
C ARG A 305 -4.20 -20.99 -8.05
N ASP A 306 -3.76 -20.58 -9.24
CA ASP A 306 -2.74 -19.54 -9.39
C ASP A 306 -3.05 -18.56 -10.53
N LEU A 307 -2.39 -17.40 -10.52
CA LEU A 307 -2.64 -16.32 -11.47
C LEU A 307 -2.20 -16.69 -12.90
N LEU A 308 -1.09 -17.40 -13.07
CA LEU A 308 -0.57 -17.75 -14.40
C LEU A 308 -1.55 -18.66 -15.13
N THR A 309 -2.08 -19.69 -14.46
CA THR A 309 -3.10 -20.58 -15.01
C THR A 309 -4.37 -19.81 -15.40
N LEU A 310 -4.78 -18.83 -14.59
CA LEU A 310 -5.94 -17.97 -14.91
C LEU A 310 -5.71 -17.11 -16.15
N MET A 311 -4.52 -16.53 -16.30
CA MET A 311 -4.16 -15.71 -17.46
C MET A 311 -4.07 -16.58 -18.73
N LEU A 312 -3.45 -17.75 -18.63
CA LEU A 312 -3.34 -18.71 -19.73
C LEU A 312 -4.72 -19.15 -20.23
N ARG A 313 -5.58 -19.60 -19.31
CA ARG A 313 -6.97 -19.98 -19.61
C ARG A 313 -7.76 -18.83 -20.21
N SER A 314 -7.55 -17.61 -19.74
CA SER A 314 -8.21 -16.44 -20.31
C SER A 314 -7.81 -16.20 -21.76
N ASN A 315 -6.54 -16.41 -22.12
CA ASN A 315 -6.05 -16.21 -23.48
C ASN A 315 -6.41 -17.34 -24.45
N MET A 316 -6.64 -18.56 -23.93
CA MET A 316 -7.06 -19.73 -24.70
C MET A 316 -8.58 -19.80 -24.95
N ALA A 317 -9.38 -18.90 -24.36
CA ALA A 317 -10.82 -18.91 -24.56
C ALA A 317 -11.20 -18.69 -26.04
N LYS A 318 -12.13 -19.52 -26.55
CA LYS A 318 -12.59 -19.48 -27.94
C LYS A 318 -13.33 -18.17 -28.26
N GLY A 319 -13.13 -17.65 -29.47
CA GLY A 319 -13.85 -16.47 -29.99
C GLY A 319 -13.33 -15.11 -29.52
N LEU A 320 -12.18 -15.04 -28.84
CA LEU A 320 -11.58 -13.78 -28.43
C LEU A 320 -10.91 -13.05 -29.61
N LYS A 321 -11.22 -11.76 -29.75
CA LYS A 321 -10.49 -10.85 -30.62
C LYS A 321 -9.10 -10.53 -30.05
N PRO A 322 -8.10 -10.14 -30.87
CA PRO A 322 -6.74 -9.84 -30.40
C PRO A 322 -6.67 -8.78 -29.29
N ASP A 323 -7.53 -7.75 -29.34
CA ASP A 323 -7.64 -6.69 -28.35
C ASP A 323 -8.23 -7.16 -27.00
N GLN A 324 -8.90 -8.32 -26.98
CA GLN A 324 -9.49 -8.93 -25.79
C GLN A 324 -8.55 -9.92 -25.10
N LYS A 325 -7.39 -10.21 -25.69
CA LYS A 325 -6.35 -11.05 -25.08
C LYS A 325 -5.41 -10.21 -24.21
N LEU A 326 -4.84 -10.85 -23.19
CA LEU A 326 -3.70 -10.31 -22.45
C LEU A 326 -2.45 -10.43 -23.33
N ARG A 327 -1.70 -9.34 -23.44
CA ARG A 327 -0.42 -9.31 -24.17
C ARG A 327 0.68 -9.85 -23.28
N ASP A 328 1.73 -10.40 -23.86
CA ASP A 328 2.82 -11.05 -23.10
C ASP A 328 3.44 -10.13 -22.03
N HIS A 329 3.68 -8.86 -22.37
CA HIS A 329 4.21 -7.87 -21.44
C HIS A 329 3.22 -7.49 -20.32
N GLU A 330 1.91 -7.67 -20.53
CA GLU A 330 0.91 -7.48 -19.47
C GLU A 330 0.85 -8.68 -18.55
N ILE A 331 1.03 -9.89 -19.10
CA ILE A 331 1.12 -11.12 -18.30
C ILE A 331 2.34 -11.07 -17.38
N THR A 332 3.52 -10.77 -17.91
CA THR A 332 4.73 -10.63 -17.08
C THR A 332 4.59 -9.46 -16.13
N GLY A 333 3.98 -8.35 -16.55
CA GLY A 333 3.70 -7.23 -15.65
C GLY A 333 2.70 -7.56 -14.53
N GLN A 334 1.72 -8.43 -14.77
CA GLN A 334 0.79 -8.92 -13.73
C GLN A 334 1.55 -9.65 -12.63
N LEU A 335 2.51 -10.49 -13.00
CA LEU A 335 3.37 -11.14 -12.03
C LEU A 335 4.10 -10.12 -11.16
N SER A 336 4.84 -9.22 -11.81
CA SER A 336 5.63 -8.20 -11.11
C SER A 336 4.74 -7.39 -10.16
N THR A 337 3.51 -7.12 -10.59
CA THR A 337 2.48 -6.46 -9.78
C THR A 337 2.09 -7.29 -8.57
N PHE A 338 1.83 -8.58 -8.71
CA PHE A 338 1.41 -9.44 -7.60
C PHE A 338 2.55 -9.65 -6.60
N MET A 339 3.74 -10.02 -7.07
CA MET A 339 4.92 -10.18 -6.22
C MET A 339 5.19 -8.91 -5.41
N PHE A 340 5.21 -7.73 -6.07
CA PHE A 340 5.46 -6.47 -5.38
C PHE A 340 4.32 -6.04 -4.46
N ALA A 341 3.10 -5.93 -5.00
CA ALA A 341 1.99 -5.34 -4.26
C ALA A 341 1.45 -6.25 -3.15
N GLY A 342 1.56 -7.57 -3.32
CA GLY A 342 1.06 -8.57 -2.37
C GLY A 342 2.00 -8.80 -1.18
N SER A 343 3.32 -8.79 -1.38
CA SER A 343 4.27 -9.06 -0.29
C SER A 343 4.53 -7.81 0.57
N ASP A 344 5.05 -6.75 -0.05
CA ASP A 344 5.67 -5.62 0.66
C ASP A 344 4.65 -4.80 1.49
N THR A 345 3.42 -4.66 1.00
CA THR A 345 2.38 -3.93 1.74
C THR A 345 1.90 -4.69 2.98
N THR A 346 1.75 -6.00 2.87
CA THR A 346 1.34 -6.89 3.95
C THR A 346 2.46 -7.00 5.00
N ALA A 347 3.71 -7.20 4.56
CA ALA A 347 4.87 -7.25 5.44
C ALA A 347 5.03 -5.98 6.28
N GLY A 348 4.92 -4.81 5.64
CA GLY A 348 4.96 -3.53 6.34
C GLY A 348 3.83 -3.39 7.38
N THR A 349 2.65 -3.93 7.09
CA THR A 349 1.50 -3.90 8.02
C THR A 349 1.71 -4.84 9.21
N ILE A 350 2.15 -6.07 8.96
CA ILE A 350 2.48 -7.04 10.02
C ILE A 350 3.55 -6.44 10.93
N ALA A 351 4.61 -5.89 10.34
CA ALA A 351 5.73 -5.36 11.08
C ALA A 351 5.32 -4.14 11.93
N MET A 352 4.63 -3.16 11.33
CA MET A 352 4.11 -2.01 12.08
C MET A 352 3.09 -2.40 13.14
N GLY A 353 2.26 -3.42 12.90
CA GLY A 353 1.30 -3.88 13.90
C GLY A 353 1.96 -4.57 15.10
N LEU A 354 2.97 -5.41 14.87
CA LEU A 354 3.80 -5.96 15.97
C LEU A 354 4.52 -4.84 16.73
N TYR A 355 4.99 -3.80 16.05
CA TYR A 355 5.53 -2.60 16.71
C TYR A 355 4.48 -1.88 17.56
N GLN A 356 3.25 -1.71 17.08
CA GLN A 356 2.18 -1.12 17.89
C GLN A 356 1.84 -2.00 19.10
N LEU A 357 1.81 -3.32 18.95
CA LEU A 357 1.58 -4.25 20.07
C LEU A 357 2.74 -4.23 21.08
N ALA A 358 3.98 -4.09 20.62
CA ALA A 358 5.15 -3.92 21.49
C ALA A 358 5.12 -2.59 22.26
N LYS A 359 4.55 -1.52 21.66
CA LYS A 359 4.34 -0.23 22.32
C LYS A 359 3.18 -0.22 23.31
N HIS A 360 2.21 -1.12 23.15
CA HIS A 360 1.00 -1.16 23.97
C HIS A 360 0.83 -2.55 24.61
N PRO A 361 1.62 -2.89 25.66
CA PRO A 361 1.57 -4.21 26.30
C PRO A 361 0.17 -4.62 26.78
N CYS A 362 -0.66 -3.66 27.22
CA CYS A 362 -2.04 -3.92 27.62
C CYS A 362 -2.92 -4.43 26.46
N VAL A 363 -2.74 -3.88 25.26
CA VAL A 363 -3.44 -4.34 24.05
C VAL A 363 -2.95 -5.72 23.65
N GLN A 364 -1.63 -5.94 23.72
CA GLN A 364 -1.02 -7.23 23.44
C GLN A 364 -1.56 -8.33 24.36
N GLU A 365 -1.68 -8.04 25.66
CA GLU A 365 -2.23 -8.98 26.64
C GLU A 365 -3.72 -9.24 26.46
N THR A 366 -4.50 -8.21 26.11
CA THR A 366 -5.92 -8.38 25.79
C THR A 366 -6.11 -9.28 24.57
N LEU A 367 -5.31 -9.06 23.51
CA LEU A 367 -5.31 -9.92 22.32
C LEU A 367 -4.88 -11.34 22.66
N ARG A 368 -3.84 -11.51 23.47
CA ARG A 368 -3.37 -12.82 23.92
C ARG A 368 -4.44 -13.58 24.67
N THR A 369 -5.12 -12.93 25.62
CA THR A 369 -6.21 -13.54 26.38
C THR A 369 -7.32 -14.08 25.44
N GLU A 370 -7.67 -13.35 24.38
CA GLU A 370 -8.64 -13.82 23.39
C GLU A 370 -8.13 -15.06 22.62
N ILE A 371 -6.90 -15.01 22.09
CA ILE A 371 -6.38 -16.07 21.18
C ILE A 371 -5.92 -17.33 21.93
N SER A 372 -5.45 -17.22 23.18
CA SER A 372 -4.98 -18.34 23.99
C SER A 372 -6.09 -19.33 24.35
N GLY A 373 -7.36 -18.90 24.31
CA GLY A 373 -8.51 -19.78 24.53
C GLY A 373 -8.73 -20.82 23.41
N TYR A 374 -8.03 -20.69 22.27
CA TYR A 374 -8.19 -21.56 21.11
C TYR A 374 -6.99 -22.47 20.90
N GLY A 375 -7.21 -23.63 20.28
CA GLY A 375 -6.14 -24.55 19.88
C GLY A 375 -5.27 -23.99 18.76
N ASP A 376 -4.12 -24.63 18.50
CA ASP A 376 -3.21 -24.20 17.42
C ASP A 376 -3.80 -24.42 16.04
N ASN A 377 -4.64 -25.43 15.84
CA ASN A 377 -5.18 -25.76 14.51
C ASN A 377 -6.52 -25.07 14.23
N LEU A 378 -6.71 -23.84 14.73
CA LEU A 378 -7.93 -23.07 14.51
C LEU A 378 -8.04 -22.70 13.00
N PRO A 379 -9.11 -23.10 12.29
CA PRO A 379 -9.28 -22.75 10.88
C PRO A 379 -9.39 -21.24 10.68
N TYR A 380 -8.91 -20.74 9.54
CA TYR A 380 -8.96 -19.31 9.22
C TYR A 380 -10.35 -18.70 9.35
N GLU A 381 -11.42 -19.41 8.97
CA GLU A 381 -12.78 -18.91 9.08
C GLU A 381 -13.14 -18.53 10.53
N GLN A 382 -12.60 -19.26 11.51
CA GLN A 382 -12.80 -18.95 12.93
C GLN A 382 -11.85 -17.85 13.39
N ILE A 383 -10.61 -17.82 12.91
CA ILE A 383 -9.67 -16.71 13.16
C ILE A 383 -10.25 -15.36 12.65
N ASP A 384 -10.89 -15.35 11.47
CA ASP A 384 -11.49 -14.15 10.90
C ASP A 384 -12.64 -13.59 11.74
N GLU A 385 -13.24 -14.43 12.59
CA GLU A 385 -14.38 -14.10 13.46
C GLU A 385 -13.97 -13.62 14.86
N LEU A 386 -12.68 -13.67 15.21
CA LEU A 386 -12.18 -13.20 16.51
C LEU A 386 -12.33 -11.67 16.64
N PRO A 387 -13.16 -11.17 17.56
CA PRO A 387 -13.56 -9.76 17.58
C PRO A 387 -12.43 -8.80 17.94
N TYR A 388 -11.60 -9.12 18.94
CA TYR A 388 -10.50 -8.25 19.35
C TYR A 388 -9.34 -8.31 18.36
N LEU A 389 -9.02 -9.48 17.80
CA LEU A 389 -8.07 -9.60 16.69
C LEU A 389 -8.50 -8.76 15.48
N ASP A 390 -9.77 -8.84 15.06
CA ASP A 390 -10.29 -8.00 13.96
C ASP A 390 -10.18 -6.50 14.27
N ALA A 391 -10.47 -6.10 15.52
CA ALA A 391 -10.32 -4.74 16.01
C ALA A 391 -8.86 -4.26 15.98
N VAL A 392 -7.91 -5.09 16.43
CA VAL A 392 -6.47 -4.80 16.39
C VAL A 392 -6.00 -4.63 14.94
N VAL A 393 -6.34 -5.57 14.06
CA VAL A 393 -5.94 -5.50 12.64
C VAL A 393 -6.48 -4.22 11.98
N LYS A 394 -7.73 -3.84 12.26
CA LYS A 394 -8.30 -2.59 11.75
C LYS A 394 -7.60 -1.36 12.29
N GLU A 395 -7.25 -1.33 13.56
CA GLU A 395 -6.56 -0.18 14.13
C GLU A 395 -5.14 -0.03 13.60
N VAL A 396 -4.44 -1.14 13.37
CA VAL A 396 -3.14 -1.15 12.68
C VAL A 396 -3.27 -0.58 11.27
N LEU A 397 -4.24 -1.08 10.49
CA LEU A 397 -4.47 -0.62 9.12
C LEU A 397 -4.91 0.85 9.02
N ARG A 398 -5.52 1.40 10.08
CA ARG A 398 -5.95 2.80 10.18
C ARG A 398 -4.80 3.74 10.51
N ILE A 399 -3.99 3.41 11.53
CA ILE A 399 -2.88 4.27 11.98
C ILE A 399 -1.63 4.09 11.13
N ASN A 400 -1.41 2.90 10.57
CA ASN A 400 -0.26 2.58 9.75
C ASN A 400 -0.67 2.08 8.36
N PRO A 401 -1.37 2.89 7.55
CA PRO A 401 -1.70 2.48 6.19
C PRO A 401 -0.42 2.33 5.37
N SER A 402 -0.27 1.20 4.69
CA SER A 402 0.89 0.94 3.80
C SER A 402 0.96 1.91 2.62
N LEU A 403 -0.12 2.62 2.32
CA LEU A 403 -0.15 3.72 1.38
C LEU A 403 -0.76 4.96 2.08
N PRO A 404 0.01 5.98 2.43
CA PRO A 404 -0.49 7.13 3.20
C PRO A 404 -1.20 8.15 2.29
N GLY A 405 -1.03 8.04 0.98
CA GLY A 405 -1.78 8.83 0.01
C GLY A 405 -1.49 8.45 -1.44
N THR A 406 -2.34 8.91 -2.34
CA THR A 406 -2.16 8.73 -3.80
C THR A 406 -2.66 9.95 -4.55
N VAL A 407 -2.22 10.09 -5.81
CA VAL A 407 -2.69 11.18 -6.69
C VAL A 407 -3.47 10.63 -7.89
N ARG A 408 -4.49 11.38 -8.32
CA ARG A 408 -5.19 11.20 -9.59
C ARG A 408 -5.05 12.47 -10.43
N GLN A 409 -5.08 12.30 -11.75
CA GLN A 409 -5.09 13.37 -12.75
C GLN A 409 -6.33 13.25 -13.63
N ALA A 410 -7.08 14.33 -13.75
CA ALA A 410 -8.21 14.41 -14.66
C ALA A 410 -7.75 14.40 -16.12
N GLN A 411 -8.32 13.51 -16.93
CA GLN A 411 -8.02 13.36 -18.36
C GLN A 411 -8.89 14.27 -19.25
N GLN A 412 -9.90 14.89 -18.66
CA GLN A 412 -10.80 15.87 -19.25
C GLN A 412 -11.23 16.90 -18.19
N ASP A 413 -11.87 17.97 -18.63
CA ASP A 413 -12.54 18.92 -17.73
C ASP A 413 -13.69 18.21 -17.00
N ASP A 414 -13.90 18.56 -15.73
CA ASP A 414 -14.89 17.91 -14.88
C ASP A 414 -15.33 18.84 -13.73
N VAL A 415 -16.39 18.45 -13.03
CA VAL A 415 -16.90 19.15 -11.84
C VAL A 415 -16.94 18.18 -10.67
N ILE A 416 -16.11 18.42 -9.66
CA ILE A 416 -16.04 17.59 -8.46
C ILE A 416 -17.04 18.10 -7.42
N PRO A 417 -18.06 17.30 -7.04
CA PRO A 417 -19.00 17.70 -6.01
C PRO A 417 -18.37 17.61 -4.61
N LEU A 418 -18.81 18.48 -3.70
CA LEU A 418 -18.40 18.49 -2.29
C LEU A 418 -19.56 18.04 -1.39
N SER A 419 -19.24 17.39 -0.28
CA SER A 419 -20.21 17.01 0.76
C SER A 419 -20.65 18.23 1.57
N GLN A 420 -19.76 19.20 1.75
CA GLN A 420 -20.02 20.46 2.45
C GLN A 420 -19.61 21.66 1.59
N PRO A 421 -20.35 22.78 1.66
CA PRO A 421 -19.94 24.02 1.00
C PRO A 421 -18.59 24.52 1.52
N ILE A 422 -17.74 25.03 0.63
CA ILE A 422 -16.48 25.70 1.04
C ILE A 422 -16.49 27.16 0.60
N LYS A 423 -15.84 28.02 1.39
CA LYS A 423 -15.66 29.45 1.09
C LYS A 423 -14.33 29.67 0.37
N LEU A 424 -14.40 30.23 -0.82
CA LEU A 424 -13.22 30.61 -1.62
C LEU A 424 -12.59 31.92 -1.11
N THR A 425 -11.35 32.20 -1.52
CA THR A 425 -10.62 33.42 -1.13
C THR A 425 -11.24 34.71 -1.65
N ASN A 426 -12.09 34.64 -2.68
CA ASN A 426 -12.89 35.77 -3.18
C ASN A 426 -14.23 35.93 -2.45
N GLY A 427 -14.47 35.19 -1.36
CA GLY A 427 -15.69 35.25 -0.56
C GLY A 427 -16.84 34.38 -1.07
N LYS A 428 -16.77 33.84 -2.29
CA LYS A 428 -17.84 33.00 -2.86
C LYS A 428 -17.91 31.64 -2.16
N ILE A 429 -19.11 31.19 -1.84
CA ILE A 429 -19.37 29.83 -1.33
C ILE A 429 -19.69 28.92 -2.52
N VAL A 430 -19.08 27.73 -2.55
CA VAL A 430 -19.27 26.74 -3.63
C VAL A 430 -19.51 25.36 -3.04
N ASN A 431 -20.36 24.57 -3.71
CA ASN A 431 -20.65 23.17 -3.39
C ASN A 431 -19.93 22.19 -4.32
N GLU A 432 -19.19 22.72 -5.29
CA GLU A 432 -18.51 21.95 -6.33
C GLU A 432 -17.25 22.69 -6.79
N LEU A 433 -16.27 21.93 -7.26
CA LEU A 433 -15.02 22.43 -7.81
C LEU A 433 -14.95 22.12 -9.29
N LYS A 434 -14.92 23.18 -10.11
CA LYS A 434 -14.63 23.06 -11.54
C LYS A 434 -13.14 22.78 -11.73
N ILE A 435 -12.81 21.79 -12.54
CA ILE A 435 -11.43 21.42 -12.83
C ILE A 435 -11.20 21.31 -14.34
N ARG A 436 -9.95 21.51 -14.76
CA ARG A 436 -9.51 21.32 -16.15
C ARG A 436 -8.80 19.98 -16.32
N LYS A 437 -8.71 19.52 -17.56
CA LYS A 437 -7.78 18.44 -17.96
C LYS A 437 -6.37 18.73 -17.42
N GLY A 438 -5.74 17.70 -16.85
CA GLY A 438 -4.42 17.76 -16.24
C GLY A 438 -4.43 18.12 -14.76
N GLN A 439 -5.58 18.55 -14.21
CA GLN A 439 -5.71 18.89 -12.79
C GLN A 439 -5.47 17.65 -11.90
N LEU A 440 -4.68 17.86 -10.84
CA LEU A 440 -4.35 16.82 -9.88
C LEU A 440 -5.27 16.87 -8.66
N VAL A 441 -5.69 15.70 -8.20
CA VAL A 441 -6.38 15.49 -6.93
C VAL A 441 -5.53 14.55 -6.07
N HIS A 442 -5.17 15.01 -4.88
CA HIS A 442 -4.47 14.26 -3.87
C HIS A 442 -5.48 13.61 -2.92
N ILE A 443 -5.31 12.31 -2.69
CA ILE A 443 -6.13 11.46 -1.83
C ILE A 443 -5.26 11.13 -0.60
N PRO A 444 -5.42 11.85 0.52
CA PRO A 444 -4.56 11.73 1.69
C PRO A 444 -5.12 10.68 2.66
N ILE A 445 -4.80 9.41 2.42
CA ILE A 445 -5.36 8.25 3.12
C ILE A 445 -5.08 8.32 4.62
N GLU A 446 -3.83 8.55 5.00
CA GLU A 446 -3.44 8.63 6.41
C GLU A 446 -4.14 9.78 7.15
N HIS A 447 -4.19 10.96 6.54
CA HIS A 447 -4.84 12.12 7.16
C HIS A 447 -6.35 11.93 7.26
N LEU A 448 -6.97 11.21 6.31
CA LEU A 448 -8.37 10.79 6.41
C LEU A 448 -8.57 9.84 7.60
N HIS A 449 -7.66 8.89 7.80
CA HIS A 449 -7.70 7.91 8.87
C HIS A 449 -7.43 8.49 10.25
N THR A 450 -6.64 9.55 10.36
CA THR A 450 -6.34 10.24 11.63
C THR A 450 -7.15 11.52 11.82
N SER A 451 -8.13 11.79 10.96
CA SER A 451 -8.93 13.01 11.06
C SER A 451 -9.85 12.97 12.27
N LYS A 452 -9.68 13.93 13.18
CA LYS A 452 -10.52 14.07 14.37
C LYS A 452 -12.00 14.33 14.04
N GLY A 453 -12.27 14.96 12.89
CA GLY A 453 -13.62 15.19 12.40
C GLY A 453 -14.35 13.92 11.91
N ILE A 454 -13.60 12.83 11.67
CA ILE A 454 -14.16 11.54 11.20
C ILE A 454 -14.10 10.50 12.32
N TRP A 455 -12.97 10.40 13.01
CA TRP A 455 -12.66 9.33 13.96
C TRP A 455 -12.78 9.73 15.44
N GLY A 456 -13.10 11.01 15.72
CA GLY A 456 -13.24 11.54 17.08
C GLY A 456 -11.94 12.14 17.63
N SER A 457 -11.98 12.64 18.87
CA SER A 457 -10.86 13.37 19.49
C SER A 457 -9.59 12.53 19.67
N ASN A 458 -9.73 11.22 19.82
CA ASN A 458 -8.64 10.24 20.00
C ASN A 458 -8.19 9.59 18.68
N ALA A 459 -8.44 10.21 17.52
CA ALA A 459 -8.09 9.66 16.20
C ALA A 459 -6.59 9.37 16.01
N ASP A 460 -5.72 10.02 16.77
CA ASP A 460 -4.26 9.86 16.75
C ASP A 460 -3.75 8.77 17.71
N ILE A 461 -4.62 8.20 18.55
CA ILE A 461 -4.27 7.18 19.55
C ILE A 461 -4.57 5.78 18.97
N PHE A 462 -3.65 4.84 19.18
CA PHE A 462 -3.83 3.42 18.87
C PHE A 462 -4.75 2.77 19.90
N ASP A 463 -6.02 2.64 19.52
CA ASP A 463 -7.09 2.10 20.37
C ASP A 463 -7.97 1.13 19.56
N PRO A 464 -7.69 -0.20 19.63
CA PRO A 464 -8.53 -1.21 18.99
C PRO A 464 -9.97 -1.22 19.51
N SER A 465 -10.21 -0.84 20.77
CA SER A 465 -11.54 -0.96 21.39
C SER A 465 -12.61 -0.14 20.67
N ARG A 466 -12.22 0.88 19.90
CA ARG A 466 -13.12 1.66 19.04
C ARG A 466 -13.95 0.80 18.08
N PHE A 467 -13.43 -0.36 17.66
CA PHE A 467 -14.09 -1.23 16.70
C PHE A 467 -15.01 -2.27 17.34
N LEU A 468 -15.10 -2.33 18.68
CA LEU A 468 -15.87 -3.34 19.40
C LEU A 468 -17.36 -2.96 19.62
N GLY A 469 -17.80 -1.80 19.12
CA GLY A 469 -19.19 -1.34 19.22
C GLY A 469 -19.57 -0.88 20.63
N SER A 470 -20.43 0.14 20.72
CA SER A 470 -20.97 0.67 21.97
C SER A 470 -22.14 -0.17 22.51
N GLU A 471 -22.22 -1.47 22.21
CA GLU A 471 -23.25 -2.36 22.77
C GLU A 471 -22.80 -3.09 24.05
N ASN A 472 -21.57 -2.84 24.52
CA ASN A 472 -21.11 -3.31 25.84
C ASN A 472 -21.08 -2.21 26.92
N LEU A 473 -21.63 -1.02 26.66
CA LEU A 473 -21.80 0.04 27.65
C LEU A 473 -23.16 0.72 27.41
N GLU A 474 -24.02 0.69 28.45
CA GLU A 474 -25.43 1.10 28.39
C GLU A 474 -25.72 2.48 27.75
N PRO A 475 -26.93 2.68 27.19
CA PRO A 475 -27.25 3.83 26.34
C PRO A 475 -27.63 5.09 27.13
N SER A 476 -26.86 6.18 26.96
CA SER A 476 -27.35 7.53 27.25
C SER A 476 -28.06 8.12 26.02
N LYS A 477 -29.37 8.34 26.15
CA LYS A 477 -30.28 9.11 25.27
C LYS A 477 -29.57 10.40 24.81
N THR A 478 -29.46 10.77 23.52
CA THR A 478 -30.51 11.33 22.65
C THR A 478 -29.89 11.57 21.25
N PRO A 479 -30.55 11.32 20.10
CA PRO A 479 -30.00 11.63 18.78
C PRO A 479 -30.55 12.95 18.20
N LEU A 480 -29.65 13.83 17.73
CA LEU A 480 -30.00 14.91 16.79
C LEU A 480 -29.99 14.35 15.37
N THR A 481 -31.17 14.30 14.77
CA THR A 481 -31.42 13.88 13.38
C THR A 481 -31.17 15.03 12.41
N ALA A 482 -30.46 14.75 11.31
CA ALA A 482 -30.56 15.51 10.08
C ALA A 482 -30.55 14.53 8.90
N SER A 483 -31.72 14.36 8.29
CA SER A 483 -31.97 13.53 7.12
C SER A 483 -31.58 14.27 5.84
N PHE A 484 -30.90 13.58 4.92
CA PHE A 484 -30.77 14.00 3.52
C PHE A 484 -31.48 12.99 2.62
N PRO A 485 -32.22 13.44 1.58
CA PRO A 485 -32.97 12.56 0.71
C PRO A 485 -32.05 11.84 -0.29
N SER A 486 -32.17 10.51 -0.36
CA SER A 486 -31.53 9.68 -1.37
C SER A 486 -32.25 9.82 -2.71
N THR A 487 -31.57 10.32 -3.74
CA THR A 487 -31.98 10.06 -5.12
C THR A 487 -31.20 8.87 -5.66
N SER A 488 -31.97 7.86 -6.04
CA SER A 488 -31.55 6.57 -6.54
C SER A 488 -31.03 6.67 -7.97
N THR A 489 -29.93 5.97 -8.25
CA THR A 489 -29.72 5.37 -9.57
C THR A 489 -29.01 4.04 -9.35
N SER A 490 -29.81 2.98 -9.38
CA SER A 490 -29.42 1.60 -9.15
C SER A 490 -28.71 1.00 -10.38
N TRP A 491 -27.73 0.14 -10.12
CA TRP A 491 -27.31 -0.91 -11.06
C TRP A 491 -27.53 -2.28 -10.39
N PRO A 492 -27.89 -3.31 -11.16
CA PRO A 492 -28.62 -4.46 -10.64
C PRO A 492 -27.73 -5.46 -9.91
N THR A 493 -28.14 -5.79 -8.69
CA THR A 493 -27.80 -7.02 -7.98
C THR A 493 -28.84 -8.09 -8.32
N GLY A 494 -28.41 -9.24 -8.81
CA GLY A 494 -29.24 -10.45 -8.86
C GLY A 494 -28.43 -11.64 -8.32
N THR A 495 -28.98 -12.61 -7.62
CA THR A 495 -30.31 -12.73 -6.99
C THR A 495 -30.14 -13.73 -5.83
N THR A 496 -31.06 -13.64 -4.90
CA THR A 496 -31.30 -14.39 -3.66
C THR A 496 -31.20 -15.92 -3.76
N GLY A 497 -30.58 -16.53 -2.74
CA GLY A 497 -30.87 -17.87 -2.24
C GLY A 497 -30.91 -17.80 -0.72
N ASN A 498 -32.10 -18.01 -0.15
CA ASN A 498 -32.40 -17.93 1.28
C ASN A 498 -32.04 -19.27 1.95
N GLN A 499 -31.30 -19.26 3.08
CA GLN A 499 -31.60 -20.05 4.29
C GLN A 499 -30.49 -19.97 5.36
N SER A 500 -30.97 -19.77 6.60
CA SER A 500 -30.40 -20.04 7.93
C SER A 500 -29.11 -19.33 8.37
N GLY A 501 -29.29 -18.37 9.29
CA GLY A 501 -28.41 -18.22 10.47
C GLY A 501 -27.03 -17.61 10.25
N SER A 502 -26.96 -16.31 9.92
CA SER A 502 -25.81 -15.48 10.31
C SER A 502 -26.26 -14.01 10.35
N VAL A 503 -26.07 -13.38 11.50
CA VAL A 503 -26.28 -11.94 11.68
C VAL A 503 -25.32 -11.21 10.73
N PRO A 504 -25.77 -10.27 9.89
CA PRO A 504 -24.88 -9.59 8.96
C PRO A 504 -23.90 -8.68 9.72
N ARG A 505 -22.59 -8.85 9.40
CA ARG A 505 -21.37 -8.14 9.83
C ARG A 505 -21.45 -6.58 9.70
N LYS A 506 -22.45 -5.93 10.30
CA LYS A 506 -22.81 -4.51 10.06
C LYS A 506 -22.26 -3.51 11.09
N THR A 507 -21.55 -3.92 12.14
CA THR A 507 -21.12 -3.01 13.21
C THR A 507 -19.68 -3.26 13.66
N SER A 508 -18.74 -3.09 12.74
CA SER A 508 -17.30 -3.15 13.07
C SER A 508 -16.53 -1.88 12.69
N ILE A 509 -17.28 -0.80 12.46
CA ILE A 509 -16.82 0.58 12.39
C ILE A 509 -17.63 1.34 13.43
N PRO A 510 -16.99 2.23 14.23
CA PRO A 510 -17.70 3.03 15.22
C PRO A 510 -18.90 3.77 14.62
N SER A 511 -20.02 3.83 15.35
CA SER A 511 -21.27 4.46 14.89
C SER A 511 -21.13 5.97 14.63
N ASN A 512 -20.14 6.62 15.23
CA ASN A 512 -19.82 8.03 15.02
C ASN A 512 -19.06 8.30 13.71
N VAL A 513 -18.53 7.27 13.03
CA VAL A 513 -17.84 7.44 11.75
C VAL A 513 -18.89 7.64 10.65
N PRO A 514 -18.85 8.75 9.91
CA PRO A 514 -19.81 9.00 8.84
C PRO A 514 -19.63 8.00 7.68
N SER A 515 -20.65 7.89 6.83
CA SER A 515 -20.51 7.19 5.55
C SER A 515 -19.45 7.87 4.69
N GLY A 516 -18.68 7.08 3.93
CA GLY A 516 -17.59 7.59 3.11
C GLY A 516 -16.93 6.49 2.28
N PRO A 517 -15.93 6.84 1.46
CA PRO A 517 -15.26 5.90 0.57
C PRO A 517 -14.42 4.90 1.35
N GLY A 518 -14.23 3.71 0.76
CA GLY A 518 -13.35 2.66 1.26
C GLY A 518 -14.02 1.29 1.32
N VAL A 519 -13.25 0.26 1.71
CA VAL A 519 -13.82 -1.08 1.98
C VAL A 519 -14.78 -1.03 3.17
N TRP A 520 -14.44 -0.17 4.14
CA TRP A 520 -15.34 0.26 5.21
C TRP A 520 -15.48 1.79 5.16
N PRO A 521 -16.56 2.38 5.73
CA PRO A 521 -16.77 3.83 5.72
C PRO A 521 -15.54 4.63 6.18
N ASN A 522 -15.06 5.53 5.31
CA ASN A 522 -13.85 6.35 5.52
C ASN A 522 -12.56 5.56 5.80
N PHE A 523 -12.54 4.28 5.45
CA PHE A 523 -11.41 3.37 5.62
C PHE A 523 -10.75 3.06 4.27
N MET A 524 -9.89 3.98 3.87
CA MET A 524 -9.21 4.03 2.58
C MET A 524 -7.89 3.24 2.43
N THR A 525 -7.47 2.40 3.39
CA THR A 525 -6.20 1.61 3.28
C THR A 525 -6.17 0.75 2.03
N PHE A 526 -7.32 0.22 1.63
CA PHE A 526 -7.51 -0.58 0.42
C PHE A 526 -8.11 0.21 -0.75
N ILE A 527 -8.14 1.55 -0.69
CA ILE A 527 -8.77 2.43 -1.68
C ILE A 527 -10.28 2.11 -1.85
N ASP A 528 -10.95 2.81 -2.76
CA ASP A 528 -12.36 2.61 -3.10
C ASP A 528 -12.58 2.53 -4.63
N GLY A 529 -13.78 2.14 -5.02
CA GLY A 529 -14.26 2.12 -6.39
C GLY A 529 -13.72 0.94 -7.22
N PRO A 530 -13.83 1.01 -8.57
CA PRO A 530 -13.42 -0.09 -9.46
C PRO A 530 -11.92 -0.45 -9.39
N ARG A 531 -11.11 0.38 -8.73
CA ARG A 531 -9.66 0.18 -8.53
C ARG A 531 -9.29 -0.16 -7.07
N ARG A 532 -10.27 -0.44 -6.21
CA ARG A 532 -10.02 -0.92 -4.84
C ARG A 532 -9.06 -2.11 -4.82
N CYS A 533 -8.30 -2.31 -3.76
CA CYS A 533 -7.37 -3.43 -3.64
C CYS A 533 -8.10 -4.75 -3.93
N ILE A 534 -7.54 -5.56 -4.83
CA ILE A 534 -8.14 -6.82 -5.24
C ILE A 534 -7.80 -7.95 -4.26
N GLY A 535 -6.62 -7.88 -3.64
CA GLY A 535 -6.10 -8.85 -2.69
C GLY A 535 -6.34 -8.49 -1.22
N TYR A 536 -7.23 -7.53 -0.91
CA TYR A 536 -7.43 -7.08 0.48
C TYR A 536 -7.83 -8.21 1.45
N LYS A 537 -8.57 -9.22 0.96
CA LYS A 537 -8.94 -10.38 1.78
C LYS A 537 -7.76 -11.29 2.08
N LEU A 538 -6.85 -11.47 1.12
CA LEU A 538 -5.61 -12.22 1.32
C LEU A 538 -4.72 -11.48 2.33
N ALA A 539 -4.56 -10.16 2.17
CA ALA A 539 -3.81 -9.36 3.13
C ALA A 539 -4.38 -9.43 4.56
N LEU A 540 -5.70 -9.36 4.74
CA LEU A 540 -6.33 -9.52 6.06
C LEU A 540 -6.09 -10.92 6.64
N MET A 541 -6.17 -11.95 5.79
CA MET A 541 -5.88 -13.33 6.18
C MET A 541 -4.44 -13.50 6.67
N GLU A 542 -3.47 -13.02 5.90
CA GLU A 542 -2.06 -13.00 6.27
C GLU A 542 -1.86 -12.28 7.61
N ILE A 543 -2.35 -11.04 7.76
CA ILE A 543 -2.15 -10.26 8.99
C ILE A 543 -2.77 -10.96 10.20
N LYS A 544 -4.01 -11.45 10.09
CA LYS A 544 -4.73 -12.10 11.19
C LYS A 544 -4.04 -13.39 11.62
N ILE A 545 -3.67 -14.25 10.67
CA ILE A 545 -2.98 -15.51 10.97
C ILE A 545 -1.61 -15.23 11.59
N MET A 546 -0.84 -14.28 11.05
CA MET A 546 0.46 -13.91 11.63
C MET A 546 0.33 -13.41 13.07
N PHE A 547 -0.64 -12.53 13.37
CA PHE A 547 -0.84 -12.06 14.73
C PHE A 547 -1.33 -13.17 15.66
N PHE A 548 -2.25 -14.02 15.18
CA PHE A 548 -2.72 -15.19 15.93
C PHE A 548 -1.55 -16.11 16.31
N ARG A 549 -0.68 -16.45 15.36
CA ARG A 549 0.47 -17.34 15.59
C ARG A 549 1.52 -16.72 16.49
N LEU A 550 1.91 -15.47 16.22
CA LEU A 550 3.06 -14.85 16.89
C LEU A 550 2.72 -14.34 18.29
N ILE A 551 1.54 -13.76 18.51
CA ILE A 551 1.17 -13.22 19.83
C ILE A 551 0.75 -14.32 20.82
N LYS A 552 0.30 -15.47 20.29
CA LYS A 552 -0.04 -16.63 21.10
C LYS A 552 1.19 -17.26 21.74
N ASP A 553 2.31 -17.31 21.03
CA ASP A 553 3.51 -18.03 21.49
C ASP A 553 4.57 -17.10 22.09
N PHE A 554 4.55 -15.81 21.72
CA PHE A 554 5.62 -14.88 22.04
C PHE A 554 5.12 -13.60 22.71
N GLN A 555 6.00 -13.06 23.56
CA GLN A 555 5.94 -11.68 24.00
C GLN A 555 6.84 -10.84 23.11
N VAL A 556 6.31 -9.74 22.59
CA VAL A 556 7.08 -8.77 21.79
C VAL A 556 7.25 -7.45 22.55
N SER A 557 8.45 -6.91 22.54
CA SER A 557 8.79 -5.63 23.16
C SER A 557 9.77 -4.82 22.31
N LEU A 558 9.78 -3.51 22.49
CA LEU A 558 10.77 -2.66 21.84
C LEU A 558 12.13 -2.77 22.54
N LYS A 559 13.18 -2.48 21.78
CA LYS A 559 14.48 -2.17 22.33
C LYS A 559 14.45 -0.79 23.01
N GLU A 560 15.14 -0.65 24.14
CA GLU A 560 15.30 0.64 24.82
C GLU A 560 15.86 1.70 23.87
N ASP A 561 15.31 2.92 23.96
CA ASP A 561 15.66 4.10 23.16
C ASP A 561 15.53 3.95 21.63
N GLN A 562 14.97 2.86 21.12
CA GLN A 562 14.77 2.67 19.70
C GLN A 562 13.64 3.56 19.17
N ARG A 563 13.98 4.49 18.30
CA ARG A 563 13.02 5.31 17.56
C ARG A 563 12.82 4.74 16.16
N VAL A 564 11.58 4.38 15.87
CA VAL A 564 11.16 3.84 14.57
C VAL A 564 10.48 4.94 13.77
N TRP A 565 10.97 5.15 12.57
CA TRP A 565 10.41 6.08 11.61
C TRP A 565 9.76 5.32 10.45
N ARG A 566 8.85 6.01 9.78
CA ARG A 566 8.15 5.55 8.57
C ARG A 566 8.67 6.33 7.39
N TRP A 567 9.09 5.63 6.35
CA TRP A 567 9.47 6.22 5.07
C TRP A 567 8.53 5.69 3.99
N ASN A 568 8.16 6.55 3.03
CA ASN A 568 7.30 6.18 1.93
C ASN A 568 7.94 6.54 0.59
N MET A 569 8.10 5.52 -0.26
CA MET A 569 8.43 5.68 -1.67
C MET A 569 7.35 5.07 -2.58
N MET A 570 6.97 3.82 -2.29
CA MET A 570 5.90 3.08 -2.98
C MET A 570 4.89 2.53 -1.98
N SER A 571 5.42 2.01 -0.88
CA SER A 571 4.72 1.61 0.34
C SER A 571 5.39 2.30 1.53
N THR A 572 4.66 2.41 2.63
CA THR A 572 5.18 2.83 3.93
C THR A 572 5.99 1.70 4.55
N ARG A 573 7.24 1.97 4.90
CA ARG A 573 8.15 1.00 5.52
C ARG A 573 8.74 1.54 6.82
N PRO A 574 8.96 0.69 7.83
CA PRO A 574 9.68 1.08 9.02
C PRO A 574 11.19 1.18 8.74
N TYR A 575 11.87 2.05 9.49
CA TYR A 575 13.31 2.06 9.60
C TYR A 575 13.71 2.58 10.99
N VAL A 576 14.89 2.18 11.47
CA VAL A 576 15.45 2.73 12.70
C VAL A 576 16.02 4.12 12.41
N GLU A 577 15.72 5.10 13.26
CA GLU A 577 16.18 6.49 13.10
C GLU A 577 17.67 6.59 12.74
N GLY A 578 17.98 7.41 11.74
CA GLY A 578 19.36 7.62 11.26
C GLY A 578 19.95 6.49 10.40
N THR A 579 19.27 5.34 10.25
CA THR A 579 19.83 4.19 9.53
C THR A 579 19.33 4.01 8.09
N LEU A 580 18.32 4.76 7.65
CA LEU A 580 17.63 4.56 6.36
C LEU A 580 18.57 4.41 5.16
N TYR A 581 19.59 5.27 5.03
CA TYR A 581 20.53 5.23 3.90
C TYR A 581 21.68 4.22 4.05
N ALA A 582 21.93 3.75 5.28
CA ALA A 582 23.02 2.81 5.58
C ALA A 582 22.53 1.35 5.64
N LYS A 583 21.37 1.11 6.26
CA LYS A 583 20.80 -0.23 6.50
C LYS A 583 19.48 -0.48 5.77
N GLY A 584 18.83 0.56 5.23
CA GLY A 584 17.54 0.41 4.56
C GLY A 584 16.37 0.38 5.54
N SER A 585 15.29 -0.28 5.14
CA SER A 585 14.13 -0.52 5.99
C SER A 585 14.39 -1.69 6.92
N SER A 586 14.11 -1.51 8.20
CA SER A 586 14.41 -2.49 9.25
C SER A 586 13.55 -2.20 10.46
N LEU A 587 13.08 -3.23 11.14
CA LEU A 587 12.35 -3.08 12.39
C LEU A 587 12.78 -4.15 13.39
N PRO A 588 13.96 -4.01 14.00
CA PRO A 588 14.40 -4.91 15.06
C PRO A 588 13.49 -4.74 16.29
N ILE A 589 12.94 -5.83 16.81
CA ILE A 589 12.25 -5.87 18.09
C ILE A 589 12.77 -7.04 18.93
N ILE A 590 12.51 -7.00 20.23
CA ILE A 590 12.85 -8.08 21.14
C ILE A 590 11.68 -9.04 21.23
N ILE A 591 11.96 -10.33 21.04
CA ILE A 591 11.01 -11.42 21.17
C ILE A 591 11.46 -12.34 22.31
N LYS A 592 10.51 -12.81 23.11
CA LYS A 592 10.70 -13.79 24.19
C LYS A 592 9.59 -14.85 24.11
N HIS A 593 9.87 -16.06 24.60
CA HIS A 593 8.80 -16.99 24.93
C HIS A 593 7.90 -16.40 26.01
N LEU A 594 6.64 -16.81 26.03
CA LEU A 594 5.79 -16.54 27.19
C LEU A 594 6.32 -17.33 28.40
N LYS A 595 6.46 -16.63 29.53
CA LYS A 595 6.79 -17.26 30.81
C LYS A 595 5.69 -18.26 31.15
N THR A 596 6.05 -19.44 31.64
CA THR A 596 5.08 -20.36 32.21
C THR A 596 4.50 -19.79 33.52
N GLU A 597 3.30 -20.21 33.91
CA GLU A 597 2.68 -19.75 35.18
C GLU A 597 3.58 -20.00 36.40
N ASP A 598 4.45 -21.01 36.34
CA ASP A 598 5.38 -21.36 37.42
C ASP A 598 6.57 -20.40 37.53
N GLU A 599 7.12 -19.92 36.41
CA GLU A 599 8.20 -18.92 36.40
C GLU A 599 7.72 -17.56 36.95
N THR A 600 6.48 -17.20 36.63
CA THR A 600 5.84 -15.94 37.06
C THR A 600 5.56 -15.93 38.56
N LYS A 601 5.16 -17.07 39.14
CA LYS A 601 5.00 -17.21 40.60
C LYS A 601 6.35 -17.15 41.34
N SER A 602 7.42 -17.67 40.75
CA SER A 602 8.75 -17.66 41.37
C SER A 602 9.37 -16.25 41.47
N GLU A 603 9.15 -15.39 40.46
CA GLU A 603 9.61 -13.99 40.52
C GLU A 603 8.82 -13.15 41.51
N ILE A 604 7.49 -13.36 41.62
CA ILE A 604 6.65 -12.68 42.62
C ILE A 604 7.02 -13.13 44.05
N SER A 605 7.43 -14.39 44.21
CA SER A 605 8.00 -14.91 45.46
C SER A 605 9.34 -14.24 45.77
N ASN A 606 10.25 -14.19 44.80
CA ASN A 606 11.59 -13.60 44.98
C ASN A 606 11.55 -12.08 45.15
N SER A 607 10.58 -11.37 44.56
CA SER A 607 10.42 -9.92 44.77
C SER A 607 9.81 -9.59 46.13
N LYS A 608 9.10 -10.53 46.76
CA LYS A 608 8.55 -10.39 48.12
C LYS A 608 9.53 -10.78 49.23
N GLU A 609 10.63 -11.46 48.89
CA GLU A 609 11.73 -11.73 49.83
C GLU A 609 12.80 -10.62 49.85
N VAL A 610 12.66 -9.59 49.01
CA VAL A 610 13.61 -8.45 48.88
C VAL A 610 13.00 -7.11 49.31
N GLU A 611 11.73 -7.09 49.75
CA GLU A 611 11.15 -6.00 50.59
C GLU A 611 11.14 -6.43 52.05
#